data_AF-A0A8T5I987-F1
#
_entry.id   AF-A0A8T5I987-F1
#
_cell.length_a   1.000
_cell.length_b   1.000
_cell.length_c   1.000
_cell.angle_alpha   90.00
_cell.angle_beta   90.00
_cell.angle_gamma   90.00
#
_symmetry.space_group_name_H-M   'P 1'
#
loop_
_entity.id
_entity.type
_entity.pdbx_description
1 polymer ?
#
loop_
_entity_poly.entity_id
_entity_poly.type
_entity_poly.pdbx_seq_one_letter_code
_entity_poly.pdbx_strand_id
1 'polypeptide(L)'
;MVTKSGNGVLAKVSGKKRSIGEMAADGIARWAGSWVFIIGFLIFLGIWMVVNVYAWVGEWDPYPFILLNLVLSCIAALQAPVILMSQNRQAQKDRIKLEYDYKVNRKAERMIEEILERVRKGKK
;
A
#
# COMPACT_ATOMS: atom_id res chain seq x y z
N MET A 1 -25.78 8.24 37.25
CA MET A 1 -24.36 8.47 37.60
C MET A 1 -23.49 7.44 36.87
N VAL A 2 -23.33 7.61 35.56
CA VAL A 2 -22.65 6.70 34.60
C VAL A 2 -22.26 7.58 33.38
N THR A 3 -21.12 7.49 32.70
CA THR A 3 -19.87 6.72 32.95
C THR A 3 -18.72 7.64 33.36
N LYS A 4 -17.53 7.09 33.65
CA LYS A 4 -16.23 7.77 33.46
C LYS A 4 -15.11 6.81 33.01
N SER A 5 -15.48 5.73 32.29
CA SER A 5 -14.60 4.57 32.03
C SER A 5 -14.32 4.30 30.53
N GLY A 6 -14.40 5.33 29.68
CA GLY A 6 -14.04 5.23 28.25
C GLY A 6 -12.61 5.70 27.91
N ASN A 7 -12.16 6.81 28.51
CA ASN A 7 -10.98 7.54 28.02
C ASN A 7 -9.64 6.85 28.34
N GLY A 8 -9.58 6.00 29.38
CA GLY A 8 -8.35 5.31 29.77
C GLY A 8 -7.88 4.24 28.76
N VAL A 9 -8.83 3.62 28.04
CA VAL A 9 -8.51 2.58 27.05
C VAL A 9 -7.94 3.22 25.78
N LEU A 10 -8.51 4.35 25.33
CA LEU A 10 -8.05 5.07 24.14
C LEU A 10 -6.66 5.71 24.35
N ALA A 11 -6.39 6.24 25.55
CA ALA A 11 -5.09 6.82 25.87
C ALA A 11 -3.93 5.81 25.86
N LYS A 12 -4.19 4.52 26.13
CA LYS A 12 -3.16 3.48 26.24
C LYS A 12 -2.67 2.95 24.87
N VAL A 13 -3.40 3.23 23.79
CA VAL A 13 -3.05 2.76 22.42
C VAL A 13 -2.06 3.71 21.72
N SER A 14 -2.03 5.00 22.08
CA SER A 14 -1.29 6.04 21.34
C SER A 14 0.16 6.30 21.85
N GLY A 15 0.76 5.35 22.57
CA GLY A 15 2.04 5.53 23.27
C GLY A 15 3.29 4.92 22.61
N LYS A 16 3.16 4.28 21.44
CA LYS A 16 4.31 3.65 20.77
C LYS A 16 5.15 4.73 20.07
N LYS A 17 6.34 5.05 20.62
CA LYS A 17 7.35 5.85 19.90
C LYS A 17 7.61 5.14 18.57
N ARG A 18 7.40 5.85 17.44
CA ARG A 18 7.69 5.31 16.10
C ARG A 18 9.11 4.75 16.11
N SER A 19 9.25 3.46 15.87
CA SER A 19 10.55 2.81 15.77
C SER A 19 11.28 3.39 14.56
N ILE A 20 12.61 3.52 14.66
CA ILE A 20 13.44 3.92 13.51
C ILE A 20 13.22 2.95 12.33
N GLY A 21 12.94 1.66 12.63
CA GLY A 21 12.56 0.68 11.63
C GLY A 21 11.21 0.94 10.95
N GLU A 22 10.21 1.50 11.64
CA GLU A 22 8.92 1.89 11.03
C GLU A 22 9.12 3.08 10.09
N MET A 23 9.91 4.09 10.48
CA MET A 23 10.24 5.22 9.62
C MET A 23 11.07 4.83 8.39
N ALA A 24 12.02 3.88 8.54
CA ALA A 24 12.77 3.32 7.44
C ALA A 24 11.88 2.50 6.49
N ALA A 25 10.98 1.68 7.03
CA ALA A 25 10.02 0.91 6.25
C ALA A 25 9.06 1.82 5.46
N ASP A 26 8.53 2.89 6.06
CA ASP A 26 7.71 3.89 5.37
C ASP A 26 8.47 4.57 4.22
N GLY A 27 9.77 4.87 4.42
CA GLY A 27 10.65 5.41 3.38
C GLY A 27 10.85 4.46 2.21
N ILE A 28 11.18 3.19 2.51
CA ILE A 28 11.39 2.14 1.51
C ILE A 28 10.08 1.84 0.77
N ALA A 29 8.94 1.74 1.47
CA ALA A 29 7.63 1.49 0.86
C ALA A 29 7.20 2.61 -0.09
N ARG A 30 7.51 3.87 0.22
CA ARG A 30 7.24 5.01 -0.69
C ARG A 30 8.13 5.00 -1.93
N TRP A 31 9.37 4.54 -1.82
CA TRP A 31 10.31 4.46 -2.94
C TRP A 31 10.02 3.24 -3.83
N ALA A 32 9.89 2.06 -3.24
CA ALA A 32 9.49 0.82 -3.92
C ALA A 32 8.04 0.85 -4.44
N GLY A 33 7.22 1.79 -3.95
CA GLY A 33 5.85 2.07 -4.40
C GLY A 33 5.74 3.03 -5.60
N SER A 34 6.85 3.36 -6.28
CA SER A 34 6.87 4.15 -7.52
C SER A 34 7.05 3.30 -8.79
N TRP A 35 6.27 3.60 -9.83
CA TRP A 35 6.43 2.99 -11.17
C TRP A 35 7.84 3.17 -11.76
N VAL A 36 8.53 4.26 -11.39
CA VAL A 36 9.88 4.58 -11.85
C VAL A 36 10.91 3.57 -11.33
N PHE A 37 10.71 3.00 -10.14
CA PHE A 37 11.59 1.97 -9.58
C PHE A 37 11.58 0.69 -10.43
N ILE A 38 10.40 0.24 -10.86
CA ILE A 38 10.26 -0.95 -11.72
C ILE A 38 10.94 -0.72 -13.08
N ILE A 39 10.72 0.44 -13.71
CA ILE A 39 11.37 0.78 -14.99
C ILE A 39 12.90 0.84 -14.82
N GLY A 40 13.41 1.50 -13.78
CA GLY A 40 14.85 1.57 -13.51
C GLY A 40 15.48 0.19 -13.26
N PHE A 41 14.79 -0.68 -12.53
CA PHE A 41 15.24 -2.05 -12.29
C PHE A 41 15.24 -2.92 -13.56
N LEU A 42 14.24 -2.76 -14.43
CA LEU A 42 14.21 -3.43 -15.74
C LEU A 42 15.31 -2.92 -16.69
N ILE A 43 15.60 -1.62 -16.69
CA ILE A 43 16.72 -1.04 -17.45
C ILE A 43 18.06 -1.57 -16.91
N PHE A 44 18.23 -1.60 -15.59
CA PHE A 44 19.42 -2.17 -14.94
C PHE A 44 19.59 -3.66 -15.31
N LEU A 45 18.52 -4.46 -15.27
CA LEU A 45 18.55 -5.85 -15.72
C LEU A 45 18.91 -5.98 -17.20
N GLY A 46 18.35 -5.13 -18.06
CA GLY A 46 18.67 -5.09 -19.48
C GLY A 46 20.15 -4.82 -19.74
N ILE A 47 20.71 -3.81 -19.07
CA ILE A 47 22.15 -3.50 -19.12
C ILE A 47 22.97 -4.67 -18.58
N TRP A 48 22.56 -5.29 -17.47
CA TRP A 48 23.25 -6.43 -16.88
C TRP A 48 23.26 -7.65 -17.80
N MET A 49 22.13 -7.96 -18.45
CA MET A 49 22.06 -9.02 -19.47
C MET A 49 22.99 -8.74 -20.65
N VAL A 50 22.98 -7.50 -21.18
CA VAL A 50 23.91 -7.08 -22.24
C VAL A 50 25.37 -7.27 -21.79
N VAL A 51 25.74 -6.78 -20.60
CA VAL A 51 27.10 -6.95 -20.07
C VAL A 51 27.48 -8.42 -19.92
N ASN A 52 26.59 -9.29 -19.43
CA ASN A 52 26.88 -10.73 -19.31
C ASN A 52 27.03 -11.41 -20.68
N VAL A 53 26.21 -11.04 -21.67
CA VAL A 53 26.31 -11.58 -23.04
C VAL A 53 27.58 -11.13 -23.75
N TYR A 54 28.05 -9.88 -23.54
CA TYR A 54 29.29 -9.39 -24.14
C TYR A 54 30.56 -9.77 -23.36
N ALA A 55 30.48 -10.02 -22.06
CA ALA A 55 31.63 -10.43 -21.24
C ALA A 55 31.98 -11.92 -21.39
N TRP A 56 31.06 -12.75 -21.87
CA TRP A 56 31.31 -14.17 -22.14
C TRP A 56 31.58 -14.40 -23.63
N VAL A 57 32.85 -14.37 -24.01
CA VAL A 57 33.29 -14.55 -25.40
C VAL A 57 33.13 -16.02 -25.82
N GLY A 58 32.18 -16.31 -26.71
CA GLY A 58 32.32 -17.38 -27.70
C GLY A 58 31.29 -18.51 -27.72
N GLU A 59 30.61 -18.83 -26.61
CA GLU A 59 29.69 -19.98 -26.54
C GLU A 59 28.28 -19.60 -26.08
N TRP A 60 27.26 -20.01 -26.84
CA TRP A 60 25.85 -19.76 -26.54
C TRP A 60 25.33 -20.79 -25.51
N ASP A 61 25.44 -20.42 -24.23
CA ASP A 61 24.89 -21.06 -23.02
C ASP A 61 25.18 -22.56 -22.79
N PRO A 62 26.43 -22.93 -22.42
CA PRO A 62 26.71 -24.15 -21.66
C PRO A 62 26.61 -23.93 -20.13
N TYR A 63 26.10 -24.97 -19.46
CA TYR A 63 25.88 -25.19 -18.01
C TYR A 63 26.52 -24.22 -16.98
N PRO A 64 25.78 -23.68 -15.97
CA PRO A 64 24.41 -24.00 -15.57
C PRO A 64 23.43 -22.84 -15.84
N PHE A 65 23.05 -22.63 -17.11
CA PHE A 65 22.00 -21.70 -17.55
C PHE A 65 22.00 -20.36 -16.79
N ILE A 66 23.13 -19.65 -16.80
CA ILE A 66 23.33 -18.46 -15.95
C ILE A 66 22.29 -17.38 -16.26
N LEU A 67 21.89 -17.27 -17.54
CA LEU A 67 20.85 -16.37 -18.02
C LEU A 67 19.46 -16.80 -17.52
N LEU A 68 19.12 -18.09 -17.58
CA LEU A 68 17.82 -18.60 -17.12
C LEU A 68 17.67 -18.41 -15.59
N ASN A 69 18.71 -18.74 -14.82
CA ASN A 69 18.72 -18.57 -13.37
C ASN A 69 18.64 -17.09 -12.95
N LEU A 70 19.31 -16.19 -13.66
CA LEU A 70 19.21 -14.74 -13.47
C LEU A 70 17.77 -14.24 -13.75
N VAL A 71 17.19 -14.63 -14.88
CA VAL A 71 15.84 -14.22 -15.29
C VAL A 71 14.78 -14.74 -14.32
N LEU A 72 14.84 -16.02 -13.93
CA LEU A 72 13.92 -16.61 -12.96
C LEU A 72 14.01 -15.93 -11.58
N SER A 73 15.24 -15.69 -11.10
CA SER A 73 15.46 -14.99 -9.82
C SER A 73 14.97 -13.54 -9.86
N CYS A 74 15.12 -12.85 -11.01
CA CYS A 74 14.59 -11.51 -11.23
C CYS A 74 13.06 -11.48 -11.26
N ILE A 75 12.41 -12.42 -11.96
CA ILE A 75 10.95 -12.54 -12.01
C ILE A 75 10.40 -12.76 -10.59
N ALA A 76 11.04 -13.60 -9.78
CA ALA A 76 10.68 -13.78 -8.38
C ALA A 76 10.85 -12.49 -7.55
N ALA A 77 11.99 -11.79 -7.70
CA ALA A 77 12.25 -10.53 -7.00
C ALA A 77 11.24 -9.41 -7.36
N LEU A 78 10.76 -9.37 -8.61
CA LEU A 78 9.76 -8.41 -9.09
C LEU A 78 8.35 -8.63 -8.50
N GLN A 79 8.05 -9.81 -7.92
CA GLN A 79 6.74 -10.08 -7.32
C GLN A 79 6.46 -9.16 -6.12
N ALA A 80 7.43 -8.98 -5.22
CA ALA A 80 7.26 -8.18 -4.01
C ALA A 80 6.86 -6.71 -4.29
N PRO A 81 7.56 -5.93 -5.15
CA PRO A 81 7.12 -4.58 -5.49
C PRO A 81 5.80 -4.58 -6.28
N VAL A 82 5.54 -5.52 -7.19
CA VAL A 82 4.25 -5.58 -7.91
C VAL A 82 3.07 -5.82 -6.96
N ILE A 83 3.24 -6.70 -5.97
CA ILE A 83 2.26 -6.92 -4.89
C ILE A 83 2.07 -5.61 -4.09
N LEU A 84 3.15 -4.95 -3.69
CA LEU A 84 3.10 -3.67 -2.96
C LEU A 84 2.38 -2.55 -3.76
N MET A 85 2.60 -2.45 -5.07
CA MET A 85 1.84 -1.54 -5.96
C MET A 85 0.36 -1.87 -5.98
N SER A 86 0.02 -3.17 -6.09
CA SER A 86 -1.36 -3.62 -6.14
C SER A 86 -2.09 -3.24 -4.84
N GLN A 87 -1.42 -3.38 -3.70
CA GLN A 87 -1.92 -2.98 -2.38
C GLN A 87 -2.06 -1.45 -2.28
N ASN A 88 -1.04 -0.67 -2.68
CA ASN A 88 -1.10 0.80 -2.66
C ASN A 88 -2.28 1.34 -3.50
N ARG A 89 -2.50 0.77 -4.70
CA ARG A 89 -3.61 1.15 -5.57
C ARG A 89 -4.99 0.77 -5.00
N GLN A 90 -5.11 -0.39 -4.35
CA GLN A 90 -6.35 -0.80 -3.69
C GLN A 90 -6.63 0.09 -2.45
N ALA A 91 -5.61 0.33 -1.60
CA ALA A 91 -5.72 1.20 -0.43
C ALA A 91 -6.16 2.64 -0.80
N GLN A 92 -5.72 3.17 -1.94
CA GLN A 92 -6.22 4.47 -2.44
C GLN A 92 -7.70 4.43 -2.82
N LYS A 93 -8.17 3.37 -3.50
CA LYS A 93 -9.59 3.19 -3.82
C LYS A 93 -10.44 3.03 -2.55
N ASP A 94 -9.98 2.21 -1.61
CA ASP A 94 -10.67 1.96 -0.34
C ASP A 94 -10.77 3.25 0.48
N ARG A 95 -9.71 4.07 0.51
CA ARG A 95 -9.74 5.39 1.17
C ARG A 95 -10.80 6.33 0.56
N ILE A 96 -10.91 6.39 -0.76
CA ILE A 96 -11.94 7.21 -1.45
C ILE A 96 -13.34 6.69 -1.11
N LYS A 97 -13.53 5.36 -1.12
CA LYS A 97 -14.80 4.72 -0.76
C LYS A 97 -15.21 5.04 0.68
N LEU A 98 -14.28 4.92 1.64
CA LEU A 98 -14.51 5.27 3.05
C LEU A 98 -14.90 6.74 3.24
N GLU A 99 -14.28 7.66 2.49
CA GLU A 99 -14.65 9.08 2.54
C GLU A 99 -16.05 9.35 1.96
N TYR A 100 -16.44 8.61 0.91
CA TYR A 100 -17.78 8.69 0.34
C TYR A 100 -18.84 8.11 1.31
N ASP A 101 -18.61 6.91 1.83
CA ASP A 101 -19.49 6.24 2.79
C ASP A 101 -19.69 7.11 4.06
N TYR A 102 -18.62 7.74 4.56
CA TYR A 102 -18.70 8.70 5.67
C TYR A 102 -19.57 9.92 5.36
N LYS A 103 -19.43 10.50 4.15
CA LYS A 103 -20.25 11.64 3.71
C LYS A 103 -21.72 11.27 3.53
N VAL A 104 -22.02 10.07 3.04
CA VAL A 104 -23.39 9.54 2.93
C VAL A 104 -23.99 9.31 4.31
N ASN A 105 -23.26 8.65 5.22
CA ASN A 105 -23.75 8.35 6.57
C ASN A 105 -24.08 9.64 7.35
N ARG A 106 -23.19 10.64 7.31
CA ARG A 106 -23.44 11.98 7.91
C ARG A 106 -24.52 12.81 7.21
N LYS A 107 -25.02 12.41 6.04
CA LYS A 107 -26.22 13.00 5.41
C LYS A 107 -27.47 12.27 5.90
N ALA A 108 -27.43 10.94 5.95
CA ALA A 108 -28.53 10.12 6.46
C ALA A 108 -28.86 10.46 7.93
N GLU A 109 -27.84 10.60 8.78
CA GLU A 109 -27.96 11.02 10.19
C GLU A 109 -28.76 12.34 10.32
N ARG A 110 -28.39 13.38 9.58
CA ARG A 110 -29.11 14.67 9.58
C ARG A 110 -30.54 14.58 9.02
N MET A 111 -30.78 13.75 8.00
CA MET A 111 -32.15 13.53 7.51
C MET A 111 -33.02 12.84 8.55
N ILE A 112 -32.46 11.88 9.30
CA ILE A 112 -33.16 11.21 10.40
C ILE A 112 -33.47 12.21 11.53
N GLU A 113 -32.51 13.05 11.93
CA GLU A 113 -32.74 14.13 12.89
C GLU A 113 -33.87 15.08 12.44
N GLU A 114 -33.87 15.51 11.18
CA GLU A 114 -34.90 16.39 10.63
C GLU A 114 -36.29 15.73 10.60
N ILE A 115 -36.38 14.45 10.24
CA ILE A 115 -37.62 13.68 10.26
C ILE A 115 -38.14 13.55 11.71
N LEU A 116 -37.27 13.23 12.67
CA LEU A 116 -37.64 13.15 14.09
C LEU A 116 -38.12 14.50 14.64
N GLU A 117 -37.46 15.61 14.27
CA GLU A 117 -37.88 16.98 14.56
C GLU A 117 -39.29 17.27 14.02
N ARG A 118 -39.57 16.92 12.76
CA ARG A 118 -40.89 17.12 12.12
C ARG A 118 -41.98 16.29 12.77
N VAL A 119 -41.73 14.99 13.03
CA VAL A 119 -42.69 14.11 13.73
C VAL A 119 -42.95 14.59 15.17
N ARG A 120 -41.92 15.08 15.87
CA ARG A 120 -42.08 15.66 17.21
C ARG A 120 -42.92 16.94 17.22
N LYS A 121 -42.78 17.79 16.20
CA LYS A 121 -43.58 19.03 16.05
C LYS A 121 -45.03 18.74 15.67
N GLY A 122 -45.29 17.78 14.79
CA GLY A 122 -46.65 17.38 14.37
C GLY A 122 -47.44 16.55 15.40
N LYS A 123 -46.90 16.35 16.61
CA LYS A 123 -47.55 15.64 17.73
C LYS A 123 -48.01 16.58 18.86
N LYS A 124 -47.98 17.90 18.60
CA LYS A 124 -48.55 18.97 19.44
C LYS A 124 -49.72 19.62 18.71
#